data_AF-A0A519ZFF3-F1
#
_entry.id   AF-A0A519ZFF3-F1
#
_cell.length_a   1.000
_cell.length_b   1.000
_cell.length_c   1.000
_cell.angle_alpha   90.00
_cell.angle_beta   90.00
_cell.angle_gamma   90.00
#
_symmetry.space_group_name_H-M   'P 1'
#
loop_
_entity.id
_entity.type
_entity.pdbx_description
1 polymer ?
#
loop_
_entity_poly.entity_id
_entity_poly.type
_entity_poly.pdbx_seq_one_letter_code
_entity_poly.pdbx_strand_id
1 'polypeptide(L)'
;MMAICPGNLNKSICLQSKFHSKKMTTYRRAYVAYQHKNYDQCLKFLQELKSNDVKRLDLEAQVYFRRKEYQKAYDIYRDLVERESEYRDERKENISTIIACAQLEQPGTLKVSRQSVPDVTDIVDQVQQINIYDSAICEVSLKPRTADKKTSKKDKKKRKQRLPKHYDPNVAPDPERWIPKRDR
;
A
#
# COMPACT_ATOMS: atom_id res chain seq x y z
N MET A 1 51.12 -6.38 23.33
CA MET A 1 49.83 -6.46 24.06
C MET A 1 49.34 -5.04 24.33
N MET A 2 48.49 -4.48 23.46
CA MET A 2 47.81 -3.21 23.75
C MET A 2 46.37 -3.52 24.14
N ALA A 3 46.02 -3.20 25.39
CA ALA A 3 44.68 -3.36 25.93
C ALA A 3 43.76 -2.27 25.34
N ILE A 4 42.74 -2.70 24.60
CA ILE A 4 41.65 -1.83 24.12
C ILE A 4 40.61 -1.79 25.23
N CYS A 5 40.45 -0.63 25.88
CA CYS A 5 39.38 -0.38 26.84
C CYS A 5 38.01 -0.39 26.14
N PRO A 6 36.99 -1.13 26.61
CA PRO A 6 35.63 -1.05 26.07
C PRO A 6 34.96 0.26 26.52
N GLY A 7 35.06 1.28 25.67
CA GLY A 7 34.39 2.56 25.84
C GLY A 7 32.87 2.48 25.64
N ASN A 8 32.16 2.33 26.75
CA ASN A 8 30.98 3.12 27.12
C ASN A 8 29.86 3.29 26.06
N LEU A 9 29.12 2.21 25.78
CA LEU A 9 27.86 2.25 24.98
C LEU A 9 26.65 2.85 25.72
N ASN A 10 26.82 3.36 26.96
CA ASN A 10 25.71 3.80 27.80
C ASN A 10 25.35 5.29 27.65
N LYS A 11 26.00 6.05 26.74
CA LYS A 11 25.73 7.48 26.56
C LYS A 11 24.69 7.83 25.49
N SER A 12 24.18 6.87 24.72
CA SER A 12 23.07 7.14 23.77
C SER A 12 21.69 7.21 24.44
N ILE A 13 21.55 6.70 25.67
CA ILE A 13 20.28 6.71 26.42
C ILE A 13 20.05 8.05 27.15
N CYS A 14 21.04 8.94 27.23
CA CYS A 14 21.01 10.13 28.08
C CYS A 14 21.03 11.47 27.31
N LEU A 15 20.19 11.63 26.28
CA LEU A 15 19.85 12.94 25.70
C LEU A 15 18.35 13.12 25.45
N GLN A 16 17.51 12.63 26.38
CA GLN A 16 16.12 13.06 26.51
C GLN A 16 15.85 13.61 27.91
N SER A 17 16.64 14.61 28.32
CA SER A 17 16.32 15.41 29.49
C SER A 17 15.43 16.59 29.10
N LYS A 18 14.33 16.75 29.83
CA LYS A 18 13.34 17.86 29.84
C LYS A 18 12.01 17.62 29.10
N PHE A 19 11.40 16.44 29.21
CA PHE A 19 9.94 16.33 29.20
C PHE A 19 9.48 15.27 30.21
N HIS A 20 8.46 15.61 30.97
CA HIS A 20 7.94 14.89 32.12
C HIS A 20 7.64 13.40 31.84
N SER A 21 7.87 12.59 32.87
CA SER A 21 7.71 11.12 32.98
C SER A 21 6.36 10.59 32.46
N LYS A 22 6.22 10.44 31.14
CA LYS A 22 5.21 9.56 30.55
C LYS A 22 5.69 8.13 30.78
N LYS A 23 4.99 7.39 31.65
CA LYS A 23 5.17 5.93 31.81
C LYS A 23 5.34 5.32 30.43
N MET A 24 6.50 4.71 30.17
CA MET A 24 6.76 4.06 28.88
C MET A 24 5.67 3.02 28.66
N THR A 25 4.86 3.19 27.61
CA THR A 25 3.91 2.15 27.22
C THR A 25 4.72 0.92 26.83
N THR A 26 4.18 -0.28 27.07
CA THR A 26 4.80 -1.56 26.69
C THR A 26 5.14 -1.57 25.20
N TYR A 27 4.26 -1.02 24.36
CA TYR A 27 4.52 -0.80 22.94
C TYR A 27 5.74 0.10 22.66
N ARG A 28 5.89 1.23 23.37
CA ARG A 28 7.06 2.11 23.18
C ARG A 28 8.35 1.43 23.59
N ARG A 29 8.34 0.59 24.65
CA ARG A 29 9.49 -0.24 25.04
C ARG A 29 9.85 -1.25 23.94
N ALA A 30 8.85 -1.94 23.38
CA ALA A 30 9.02 -2.85 22.25
C ALA A 30 9.62 -2.14 21.03
N TYR A 31 9.09 -0.97 20.69
CA TYR A 31 9.57 -0.17 19.56
C TYR A 31 11.02 0.30 19.75
N VAL A 32 11.39 0.76 20.94
CA VAL A 32 12.79 1.12 21.25
C VAL A 32 13.70 -0.10 21.09
N ALA A 33 13.30 -1.28 21.59
CA ALA A 33 14.08 -2.51 21.39
C ALA A 33 14.26 -2.86 19.91
N TYR A 34 13.22 -2.69 19.09
CA TYR A 34 13.29 -2.87 17.63
C TYR A 34 14.30 -1.90 16.98
N GLN A 35 14.32 -0.63 17.38
CA GLN A 35 15.27 0.36 16.86
C GLN A 35 16.73 0.00 17.19
N HIS A 36 16.97 -0.61 18.34
CA HIS A 36 18.28 -1.13 18.72
C HIS A 36 18.61 -2.51 18.10
N LYS A 37 17.80 -2.99 17.14
CA LYS A 37 17.93 -4.30 16.49
C LYS A 37 17.89 -5.49 17.46
N ASN A 38 17.37 -5.27 18.67
CA ASN A 38 17.21 -6.32 19.66
C ASN A 38 15.83 -6.97 19.51
N TYR A 39 15.73 -7.84 18.52
CA TYR A 39 14.47 -8.46 18.09
C TYR A 39 13.88 -9.42 19.14
N ASP A 40 14.72 -10.16 19.87
CA ASP A 40 14.25 -11.10 20.89
C ASP A 40 13.60 -10.38 22.07
N GLN A 41 14.18 -9.27 22.53
CA GLN A 41 13.57 -8.44 23.57
C GLN A 41 12.32 -7.74 23.06
N CYS A 42 12.31 -7.31 21.79
CA CYS A 42 11.11 -6.74 21.17
C CYS A 42 9.93 -7.71 21.22
N LEU A 43 10.12 -8.96 20.80
CA LEU A 43 9.07 -9.99 20.82
C LEU A 43 8.55 -10.27 22.24
N LYS A 44 9.43 -10.31 23.25
CA LYS A 44 9.02 -10.45 24.66
C LYS A 44 8.08 -9.32 25.11
N PHE A 45 8.43 -8.07 24.80
CA PHE A 45 7.57 -6.94 25.13
C PHE A 45 6.26 -6.92 24.34
N LEU A 46 6.26 -7.45 23.10
CA LEU A 46 5.05 -7.57 22.29
C LEU A 46 4.08 -8.64 22.83
N GLN A 47 4.57 -9.67 23.52
CA GLN A 47 3.73 -10.69 24.16
C GLN A 47 2.90 -10.14 25.34
N GLU A 48 3.34 -9.04 25.97
CA GLU A 48 2.61 -8.38 27.06
C GLU A 48 1.38 -7.59 26.56
N LEU A 49 1.28 -7.35 25.25
CA LEU A 49 0.19 -6.59 24.62
C LEU A 49 -0.97 -7.49 24.21
N LYS A 50 -2.15 -6.89 23.97
CA LYS A 50 -3.33 -7.62 23.49
C LYS A 50 -3.05 -8.29 22.15
N SER A 51 -3.39 -9.58 22.04
CA SER A 51 -3.11 -10.39 20.84
C SER A 51 -3.68 -9.81 19.55
N ASN A 52 -4.87 -9.19 19.58
CA ASN A 52 -5.52 -8.63 18.39
C ASN A 52 -5.21 -7.13 18.12
N ASP A 53 -4.26 -6.53 18.84
CA ASP A 53 -3.88 -5.14 18.56
C ASP A 53 -3.14 -5.04 17.22
N VAL A 54 -3.70 -4.27 16.28
CA VAL A 54 -3.16 -4.06 14.93
C VAL A 54 -1.72 -3.55 15.00
N LYS A 55 -1.44 -2.56 15.85
CA LYS A 55 -0.11 -1.92 15.96
C LYS A 55 0.95 -2.89 16.46
N ARG A 56 0.55 -3.80 17.36
CA ARG A 56 1.40 -4.86 17.89
C ARG A 56 1.75 -5.85 16.77
N LEU A 57 0.76 -6.27 15.99
CA LEU A 57 0.93 -7.20 14.87
C LEU A 57 1.80 -6.61 13.75
N ASP A 58 1.61 -5.34 13.39
CA ASP A 58 2.45 -4.67 12.40
C ASP A 58 3.93 -4.65 12.81
N LEU A 59 4.21 -4.32 14.08
CA LEU A 59 5.58 -4.31 14.59
C LEU A 59 6.16 -5.74 14.70
N GLU A 60 5.33 -6.72 15.08
CA GLU A 60 5.72 -8.13 15.13
C GLU A 60 6.12 -8.66 13.73
N ALA A 61 5.33 -8.35 12.70
CA ALA A 61 5.63 -8.73 11.32
C ALA A 61 6.94 -8.10 10.82
N GLN A 62 7.19 -6.82 11.14
CA GLN A 62 8.47 -6.16 10.84
C GLN A 62 9.65 -6.86 11.52
N VAL A 63 9.49 -7.28 12.78
CA VAL A 63 10.53 -8.01 13.51
C VAL A 63 10.82 -9.36 12.87
N TYR A 64 9.79 -10.15 12.53
CA TYR A 64 9.97 -11.43 11.83
C TYR A 64 10.62 -11.24 10.46
N PHE A 65 10.26 -10.19 9.72
CA PHE A 65 10.91 -9.86 8.45
C PHE A 65 12.40 -9.60 8.64
N ARG A 66 12.81 -8.82 9.66
CA ARG A 66 14.23 -8.58 9.96
C ARG A 66 14.98 -9.84 10.40
N ARG A 67 14.28 -10.79 11.03
CA ARG A 67 14.80 -12.11 11.39
C ARG A 67 14.83 -13.11 10.23
N LYS A 68 14.36 -12.71 9.03
CA LYS A 68 14.21 -13.57 7.83
C LYS A 68 13.25 -14.75 8.03
N GLU A 69 12.36 -14.64 9.01
CA GLU A 69 11.27 -15.59 9.22
C GLU A 69 10.06 -15.18 8.37
N TYR A 70 10.23 -15.27 7.05
CA TYR A 70 9.29 -14.70 6.07
C TYR A 70 7.87 -15.27 6.16
N GLN A 71 7.74 -16.56 6.49
CA GLN A 71 6.43 -17.21 6.63
C GLN A 71 5.57 -16.53 7.70
N LYS A 72 6.12 -16.34 8.91
CA LYS A 72 5.40 -15.70 10.01
C LYS A 72 5.01 -14.26 9.70
N ALA A 73 5.91 -13.52 9.06
CA ALA A 73 5.63 -12.14 8.64
C ALA A 73 4.51 -12.09 7.58
N TYR A 74 4.54 -13.01 6.61
CA TYR A 74 3.52 -13.13 5.57
C TYR A 74 2.13 -13.44 6.15
N ASP A 75 2.05 -14.43 7.05
CA ASP A 75 0.78 -14.84 7.66
C ASP A 75 0.14 -13.68 8.45
N ILE A 76 0.93 -12.94 9.23
CA ILE A 76 0.44 -11.77 9.97
C ILE A 76 -0.11 -10.70 9.03
N TYR A 77 0.63 -10.33 7.98
CA TYR A 77 0.19 -9.28 7.07
C TYR A 77 -1.02 -9.72 6.22
N ARG A 78 -1.07 -10.98 5.80
CA ARG A 78 -2.24 -11.55 5.10
C ARG A 78 -3.48 -11.41 5.98
N ASP A 79 -3.38 -11.80 7.24
CA ASP A 79 -4.49 -11.71 8.19
C ASP A 79 -4.90 -10.26 8.47
N LEU A 80 -3.96 -9.31 8.47
CA LEU A 80 -4.24 -7.89 8.66
C LEU A 80 -4.94 -7.26 7.44
N VAL A 81 -4.54 -7.64 6.23
CA VAL A 81 -5.16 -7.18 4.97
C VAL A 81 -6.61 -7.64 4.85
N GLU A 82 -6.94 -8.81 5.38
CA GLU A 82 -8.30 -9.34 5.40
C GLU A 82 -9.19 -8.64 6.44
N ARG A 83 -8.62 -8.32 7.62
CA ARG A 83 -9.38 -7.74 8.74
C ARG A 83 -9.65 -6.24 8.62
N GLU A 84 -8.68 -5.47 8.14
CA GLU A 84 -8.72 -4.00 8.24
C GLU A 84 -8.43 -3.32 6.89
N SER A 85 -9.22 -2.28 6.60
CA SER A 85 -9.10 -1.51 5.35
C SER A 85 -8.07 -0.37 5.43
N GLU A 86 -7.79 0.16 6.62
CA GLU A 86 -6.79 1.21 6.79
C GLU A 86 -5.39 0.63 6.56
N TYR A 87 -4.59 1.27 5.70
CA TYR A 87 -3.27 0.83 5.24
C TYR A 87 -3.24 -0.48 4.44
N ARG A 88 -4.37 -0.89 3.85
CA ARG A 88 -4.46 -2.15 3.11
C ARG A 88 -3.45 -2.25 1.96
N ASP A 89 -3.24 -1.17 1.22
CA ASP A 89 -2.39 -1.20 0.03
C ASP A 89 -0.91 -1.22 0.41
N GLU A 90 -0.50 -0.46 1.43
CA GLU A 90 0.84 -0.49 2.01
C GLU A 90 1.18 -1.87 2.57
N ARG A 91 0.21 -2.55 3.20
CA ARG A 91 0.40 -3.94 3.66
C ARG A 91 0.54 -4.92 2.51
N LYS A 92 -0.17 -4.74 1.38
CA LYS A 92 0.03 -5.57 0.18
C LYS A 92 1.43 -5.34 -0.41
N GLU A 93 1.92 -4.11 -0.43
CA GLU A 93 3.29 -3.80 -0.85
C GLU A 93 4.32 -4.47 0.07
N ASN A 94 4.08 -4.46 1.37
CA ASN A 94 4.91 -5.18 2.35
C ASN A 94 4.88 -6.70 2.10
N ILE A 95 3.71 -7.28 1.84
CA ILE A 95 3.57 -8.70 1.46
C ILE A 95 4.36 -9.01 0.19
N SER A 96 4.23 -8.18 -0.85
CA SER A 96 4.97 -8.33 -2.10
C SER A 96 6.48 -8.32 -1.86
N THR A 97 6.95 -7.39 -1.02
CA THR A 97 8.36 -7.29 -0.61
C THR A 97 8.81 -8.56 0.12
N ILE A 98 8.00 -9.10 1.04
CA ILE A 98 8.30 -10.34 1.74
C ILE A 98 8.42 -11.51 0.78
N ILE A 99 7.49 -11.66 -0.17
CA ILE A 99 7.51 -12.72 -1.18
C ILE A 99 8.77 -12.62 -2.04
N ALA A 100 9.11 -11.42 -2.52
CA ALA A 100 10.30 -11.19 -3.32
C ALA A 100 11.58 -11.53 -2.55
N CYS A 101 11.73 -11.04 -1.31
CA CYS A 101 12.89 -11.35 -0.47
C CYS A 101 12.98 -12.84 -0.15
N ALA A 102 11.86 -13.50 0.19
CA ALA A 102 11.84 -14.93 0.47
C ALA A 102 12.26 -15.74 -0.76
N GLN A 103 11.82 -15.36 -1.96
CA GLN A 103 12.20 -16.04 -3.19
C GLN A 103 13.69 -15.87 -3.54
N LEU A 104 14.27 -14.70 -3.25
CA LEU A 104 15.68 -14.43 -3.52
C LEU A 104 16.61 -15.12 -2.51
N GLU A 105 16.25 -15.13 -1.23
CA GLU A 105 17.13 -15.66 -0.18
C GLU A 105 16.85 -17.11 0.22
N GLN A 106 15.59 -17.53 0.25
CA GLN A 106 15.14 -18.83 0.77
C GLN A 106 14.04 -19.43 -0.12
N PRO A 107 14.34 -19.78 -1.39
CA PRO A 107 13.35 -20.27 -2.33
C PRO A 107 12.67 -21.54 -1.78
N GLY A 108 11.35 -21.60 -1.92
CA GLY A 108 10.54 -22.74 -1.45
C GLY A 108 10.19 -22.73 0.05
N THR A 109 10.75 -21.81 0.85
CA THR A 109 10.41 -21.71 2.28
C THR A 109 9.03 -21.10 2.50
N LEU A 110 8.63 -20.14 1.64
CA LEU A 110 7.36 -19.44 1.77
C LEU A 110 6.22 -20.26 1.17
N LYS A 111 5.27 -20.68 2.00
CA LYS A 111 4.03 -21.35 1.61
C LYS A 111 2.98 -20.30 1.26
N VAL A 112 3.07 -19.76 0.05
CA VAL A 112 2.05 -18.85 -0.46
C VAL A 112 0.83 -19.67 -0.87
N SER A 113 -0.35 -19.32 -0.35
CA SER A 113 -1.63 -19.80 -0.87
C SER A 113 -1.80 -19.26 -2.28
N ARG A 114 -1.30 -19.98 -3.29
CA ARG A 114 -1.55 -19.63 -4.69
C ARG A 114 -3.05 -19.71 -4.90
N GLN A 115 -3.69 -18.57 -5.22
CA GLN A 115 -4.99 -18.63 -5.86
C GLN A 115 -4.80 -19.50 -7.10
N SER A 116 -5.68 -20.49 -7.29
CA SER A 116 -5.58 -21.37 -8.46
C SER A 116 -5.54 -20.46 -9.67
N VAL A 117 -4.47 -20.60 -10.45
CA VAL A 117 -4.41 -19.91 -11.74
C VAL A 117 -5.57 -20.54 -12.53
N PRO A 118 -6.51 -19.75 -13.07
CA PRO A 118 -7.58 -20.30 -13.89
C PRO A 118 -6.95 -21.13 -15.01
N ASP A 119 -7.55 -22.27 -15.31
CA ASP A 119 -7.01 -23.14 -16.35
C ASP A 119 -7.06 -22.41 -17.69
N VAL A 120 -6.21 -22.81 -18.64
CA VAL A 120 -6.17 -22.21 -19.97
C VAL A 120 -7.56 -22.31 -20.62
N THR A 121 -8.31 -23.39 -20.36
CA THR A 121 -9.70 -23.54 -20.80
C THR A 121 -10.62 -22.49 -20.19
N ASP A 122 -10.51 -22.22 -18.88
CA ASP A 122 -11.32 -21.22 -18.19
C ASP A 122 -11.06 -19.80 -18.74
N ILE A 123 -9.81 -19.52 -19.12
CA ILE A 123 -9.42 -18.25 -19.75
C ILE A 123 -10.02 -18.15 -21.15
N VAL A 124 -9.95 -19.23 -21.94
CA VAL A 124 -10.55 -19.27 -23.28
C VAL A 124 -12.06 -19.07 -23.23
N ASP A 125 -12.75 -19.73 -22.29
CA ASP A 125 -14.19 -19.58 -22.10
C ASP A 125 -14.59 -18.16 -21.67
N GLN A 126 -13.81 -17.54 -20.77
CA GLN A 126 -14.01 -16.13 -20.38
C GLN A 126 -13.81 -15.17 -21.55
N VAL A 127 -12.83 -15.40 -22.43
CA VAL A 127 -12.58 -14.57 -23.61
C VAL A 127 -13.66 -14.77 -24.67
N GLN A 128 -14.17 -15.99 -24.86
CA GLN A 128 -15.28 -16.27 -25.76
C GLN A 128 -16.58 -15.56 -25.32
N GLN A 129 -16.81 -15.41 -24.01
CA GLN A 129 -17.91 -14.59 -23.48
C GLN A 129 -17.74 -13.09 -23.75
N ILE A 130 -16.51 -12.61 -23.98
CA ILE A 130 -16.22 -11.19 -24.25
C ILE A 130 -16.46 -10.82 -25.73
N ASN A 131 -16.44 -11.79 -26.65
CA ASN A 131 -16.70 -11.56 -28.09
C ASN A 131 -17.80 -12.47 -28.63
N ILE A 132 -19.07 -12.06 -28.50
CA ILE A 132 -20.14 -12.06 -29.53
C ILE A 132 -21.23 -11.09 -29.03
N TYR A 133 -21.03 -9.78 -29.18
CA TYR A 133 -22.13 -8.79 -29.30
C TYR A 133 -21.86 -7.69 -30.33
N ASP A 134 -20.83 -7.85 -31.16
CA ASP A 134 -20.63 -7.00 -32.36
C ASP A 134 -21.58 -7.37 -33.52
N SER A 135 -22.52 -8.29 -33.32
CA SER A 135 -23.61 -8.54 -34.28
C SER A 135 -24.93 -7.86 -33.94
N ALA A 136 -24.96 -6.99 -32.91
CA ALA A 136 -26.12 -6.16 -32.60
C ALA A 136 -25.77 -4.67 -32.76
N ILE A 137 -25.52 -4.24 -34.00
CA ILE A 137 -25.97 -2.89 -34.39
C ILE A 137 -27.49 -2.91 -34.22
N CYS A 138 -27.97 -2.53 -33.04
CA CYS A 138 -29.35 -2.14 -32.87
C CYS A 138 -29.56 -0.88 -33.69
N GLU A 139 -30.29 -0.98 -34.80
CA GLU A 139 -30.92 0.19 -35.41
C GLU A 139 -31.72 0.90 -34.32
N VAL A 140 -31.25 2.10 -33.95
CA VAL A 140 -32.01 3.00 -33.09
C VAL A 140 -33.18 3.52 -33.92
N SER A 141 -34.28 2.77 -33.92
CA SER A 141 -35.56 3.23 -34.45
C SER A 141 -36.08 4.36 -33.56
N LEU A 142 -35.90 5.60 -34.02
CA LEU A 142 -36.49 6.79 -33.42
C LEU A 142 -38.02 6.73 -33.55
N LYS A 143 -38.71 6.13 -32.58
CA LYS A 143 -40.17 6.30 -32.44
C LYS A 143 -40.44 7.60 -31.65
N PRO A 144 -41.24 8.54 -32.20
CA PRO A 144 -41.59 9.76 -31.49
C PRO A 144 -42.59 9.41 -30.38
N ARG A 145 -42.22 9.68 -29.13
CA ARG A 145 -43.16 9.58 -28.00
C ARG A 145 -43.98 10.86 -27.90
N THR A 146 -45.29 10.66 -27.88
CA THR A 146 -46.33 11.66 -27.63
C THR A 146 -46.14 12.34 -26.28
N ALA A 147 -46.48 13.63 -26.23
CA ALA A 147 -46.24 14.50 -25.11
C ALA A 147 -47.26 14.29 -23.99
N ASP A 148 -46.78 13.96 -22.79
CA ASP A 148 -47.49 14.23 -21.53
C ASP A 148 -46.56 14.96 -20.55
N LYS A 149 -47.09 16.05 -19.98
CA LYS A 149 -46.37 17.06 -19.18
C LYS A 149 -46.33 16.71 -17.68
N LYS A 150 -45.22 17.14 -17.04
CA LYS A 150 -44.91 17.34 -15.59
C LYS A 150 -44.12 16.17 -14.93
N THR A 151 -42.94 16.32 -14.34
CA THR A 151 -42.05 17.47 -14.05
C THR A 151 -40.59 17.05 -14.26
N SER A 152 -39.84 17.79 -15.08
CA SER A 152 -38.42 17.53 -15.33
C SER A 152 -37.56 18.10 -14.20
N LYS A 153 -36.81 17.24 -13.49
CA LYS A 153 -35.61 17.72 -12.78
C LYS A 153 -34.61 18.12 -13.86
N LYS A 154 -34.36 19.43 -14.00
CA LYS A 154 -33.35 19.95 -14.93
C LYS A 154 -32.00 19.27 -14.66
N ASP A 155 -31.44 18.64 -15.68
CA ASP A 155 -30.06 18.18 -15.65
C ASP A 155 -29.16 19.37 -15.28
N LYS A 156 -28.45 19.22 -14.17
CA LYS A 156 -27.48 20.24 -13.72
C LYS A 156 -26.37 20.27 -14.76
N LYS A 157 -26.32 21.35 -15.56
CA LYS A 157 -25.23 21.59 -16.51
C LYS A 157 -23.90 21.48 -15.77
N LYS A 158 -23.03 20.58 -16.24
CA LYS A 158 -21.64 20.51 -15.77
C LYS A 158 -21.01 21.88 -15.97
N ARG A 159 -20.44 22.45 -14.90
CA ARG A 159 -19.78 23.76 -14.96
C ARG A 159 -18.57 23.62 -15.88
N LYS A 160 -18.43 24.52 -16.85
CA LYS A 160 -17.24 24.56 -17.72
C LYS A 160 -15.99 24.69 -16.84
N GLN A 161 -14.99 23.87 -17.07
CA GLN A 161 -13.70 24.00 -16.39
C GLN A 161 -13.11 25.38 -16.74
N ARG A 162 -12.63 26.12 -15.73
CA ARG A 162 -12.02 27.43 -15.96
C ARG A 162 -10.63 27.19 -16.54
N LEU A 163 -10.40 27.69 -17.74
CA LEU A 163 -9.04 27.70 -18.30
C LEU A 163 -8.18 28.74 -17.55
N PRO A 164 -6.85 28.55 -17.51
CA PRO A 164 -5.93 29.55 -16.95
C PRO A 164 -6.15 30.93 -17.56
N LYS A 165 -5.86 31.97 -16.78
CA LYS A 165 -6.20 33.37 -17.12
C LYS A 165 -5.55 33.91 -18.42
N HIS A 166 -4.55 33.22 -18.95
CA HIS A 166 -3.78 33.63 -20.13
C HIS A 166 -3.74 32.56 -21.24
N TYR A 167 -4.62 31.56 -21.19
CA TYR A 167 -4.70 30.56 -22.26
C TYR A 167 -5.58 31.06 -23.40
N ASP A 168 -5.00 31.25 -24.58
CA ASP A 168 -5.72 31.56 -25.82
C ASP A 168 -5.80 30.30 -26.70
N PRO A 169 -6.99 29.72 -26.94
CA PRO A 169 -7.15 28.49 -27.71
C PRO A 169 -6.82 28.63 -29.20
N ASN A 170 -6.73 29.86 -29.73
CA ASN A 170 -6.46 30.12 -31.14
C ASN A 170 -4.98 30.36 -31.44
N VAL A 171 -4.12 30.38 -30.41
CA VAL A 171 -2.68 30.62 -30.56
C VAL A 171 -1.95 29.30 -30.36
N ALA A 172 -1.06 28.95 -31.28
CA ALA A 172 -0.20 27.78 -31.12
C ALA A 172 0.67 27.95 -29.86
N PRO A 173 0.83 26.91 -29.02
CA PRO A 173 1.68 27.00 -27.85
C PRO A 173 3.11 27.36 -28.25
N ASP A 174 3.72 28.25 -27.45
CA ASP A 174 5.07 28.79 -27.70
C ASP A 174 6.10 27.66 -27.95
N PRO A 175 6.76 27.64 -29.13
CA PRO A 175 7.74 26.62 -29.49
C PRO A 175 9.05 26.71 -28.70
N GLU A 176 9.30 27.78 -27.94
CA GLU A 176 10.48 27.86 -27.05
C GLU A 176 10.20 27.28 -25.65
N ARG A 177 8.93 26.99 -25.34
CA ARG A 177 8.50 26.55 -24.01
C ARG A 177 9.11 25.21 -23.58
N TRP A 178 9.26 24.29 -24.54
CA TRP A 178 9.88 22.97 -24.35
C TRP A 178 11.39 22.96 -24.61
N ILE A 179 11.97 24.10 -24.95
CA ILE A 179 13.43 24.22 -25.14
C ILE A 179 14.09 24.38 -23.76
N PRO A 180 15.15 23.62 -23.45
CA PRO A 180 15.95 23.82 -22.25
C PRO A 180 16.45 25.27 -22.16
N LYS A 181 16.42 25.88 -20.98
CA LYS A 181 16.73 27.32 -20.81
C LYS A 181 18.10 27.77 -21.38
N ARG A 182 19.03 26.83 -21.54
CA ARG A 182 20.34 27.04 -22.17
C ARG A 182 20.29 27.25 -23.70
N ASP A 183 19.24 26.74 -24.34
CA ASP A 183 19.05 26.73 -25.80
C ASP A 183 17.86 27.61 -26.23
N ARG A 184 17.21 28.29 -25.27
CA ARG A 184 16.15 29.27 -25.54
C ARG A 184 16.74 30.57 -26.08
#